data_AF-A0A5R2MWW7-F1
#
_entry.id   AF-A0A5R2MWW7-F1
#
_cell.length_a   1.000
_cell.length_b   1.000
_cell.length_c   1.000
_cell.angle_alpha   90.00
_cell.angle_beta   90.00
_cell.angle_gamma   90.00
#
_symmetry.space_group_name_H-M   'P 1'
#
loop_
_entity.id
_entity.type
_entity.pdbx_description
1 polymer ?
#
loop_
_entity_poly.entity_id
_entity_poly.type
_entity_poly.pdbx_seq_one_letter_code
_entity_poly.pdbx_strand_id
1 'polypeptide(L)' 'GMRDALHFVLSKTDVFLPSGPELFTFAEATDEESAAREMLDRGISAVVVKKGAQGAVHYDRSGRIASPGFVVEEIDPTGA' A
#
# COMPACT_ATOMS: atom_id res chain seq x y z
N GLY A 1 -15.78 15.14 6.59
CA GLY A 1 -15.93 15.01 5.11
C GLY A 1 -15.33 13.69 4.63
N MET A 2 -15.24 13.45 3.31
CA MET A 2 -14.69 12.19 2.75
C MET A 2 -13.28 11.87 3.28
N ARG A 3 -12.42 12.89 3.39
CA ARG A 3 -11.06 12.74 3.93
C ARG A 3 -11.06 12.20 5.36
N ASP A 4 -11.89 12.75 6.25
CA ASP A 4 -11.98 12.31 7.64
C ASP A 4 -12.50 10.87 7.75
N ALA A 5 -13.43 10.48 6.88
CA ALA A 5 -13.94 9.11 6.82
C ALA A 5 -12.83 8.12 6.43
N LEU A 6 -11.99 8.47 5.45
CA LEU A 6 -10.84 7.64 5.06
C LEU A 6 -9.80 7.53 6.19
N HIS A 7 -9.49 8.62 6.88
CA HIS A 7 -8.61 8.57 8.06
C HIS A 7 -9.20 7.73 9.19
N PHE A 8 -10.52 7.80 9.42
CA PHE A 8 -11.18 6.97 10.41
C PHE A 8 -11.09 5.49 10.06
N VAL A 9 -11.38 5.10 8.81
CA VAL A 9 -11.25 3.71 8.36
C VAL A 9 -9.80 3.24 8.49
N LEU A 10 -8.83 4.05 8.05
CA LEU A 10 -7.41 3.73 8.16
C LEU A 10 -6.98 3.49 9.62
N SER A 11 -7.54 4.23 10.58
CA SER A 11 -7.27 4.02 12.03
C SER A 11 -7.79 2.69 12.59
N LYS A 12 -8.63 1.98 11.83
CA LYS A 12 -9.20 0.66 12.17
C LYS A 12 -8.66 -0.46 11.28
N THR A 13 -7.67 -0.16 10.44
CA THR A 13 -7.13 -1.09 9.46
C THR A 13 -5.93 -1.84 10.02
N ASP A 14 -5.96 -3.16 9.98
CA ASP A 14 -4.78 -3.99 10.27
C ASP A 14 -3.93 -4.25 9.01
N VAL A 15 -4.56 -4.27 7.82
CA VAL A 15 -3.91 -4.54 6.53
C VAL A 15 -4.29 -3.48 5.51
N PHE A 16 -3.31 -2.73 5.03
CA PHE A 16 -3.51 -1.65 4.06
C PHE A 16 -2.94 -2.03 2.69
N LEU A 17 -3.76 -1.94 1.64
CA LEU A 17 -3.44 -2.44 0.28
C LEU A 17 -3.44 -1.31 -0.78
N PRO A 18 -2.65 -0.24 -0.63
CA PRO A 18 -2.67 0.89 -1.57
C PRO A 18 -1.95 0.56 -2.88
N SER A 19 -2.25 1.32 -3.93
CA SER A 19 -1.29 1.56 -5.02
C SER A 19 -0.21 2.54 -4.58
N GLY A 20 0.88 2.67 -5.36
CA GLY A 20 1.94 3.64 -5.09
C GLY A 20 1.43 5.06 -4.78
N PRO A 21 0.64 5.70 -5.68
CA PRO A 21 0.10 7.04 -5.42
C PRO A 21 -0.85 7.13 -4.23
N GLU A 22 -1.67 6.10 -3.99
CA GLU A 22 -2.62 6.08 -2.86
C GLU A 22 -1.91 6.03 -1.50
N LEU A 23 -0.76 5.38 -1.41
CA LEU A 23 0.05 5.34 -0.19
C LEU A 23 0.41 6.77 0.29
N PHE A 24 0.83 7.63 -0.63
CA PHE A 24 1.21 9.01 -0.35
C PHE A 24 0.02 9.93 -0.01
N THR A 25 -1.22 9.47 -0.17
CA THR A 25 -2.39 10.22 0.31
C THR A 25 -2.43 10.28 1.84
N PHE A 26 -1.82 9.30 2.51
CA PHE A 26 -1.83 9.17 3.96
C PHE A 26 -0.47 9.38 4.61
N ALA A 27 0.63 9.36 3.85
CA ALA A 27 1.99 9.53 4.34
C ALA A 27 2.54 10.95 4.09
N GLU A 28 3.47 11.40 4.93
CA GLU A 28 4.24 12.63 4.70
C GLU A 28 5.56 12.34 3.95
N ALA A 29 6.09 11.13 4.10
CA ALA A 29 7.26 10.65 3.38
C ALA A 29 7.15 10.78 1.85
N THR A 30 8.30 10.98 1.22
CA THR A 30 8.41 11.15 -0.24
C THR A 30 8.92 9.90 -0.96
N ASP A 31 9.20 8.82 -0.23
CA ASP A 31 9.59 7.52 -0.75
C ASP A 31 8.70 6.40 -0.19
N GLU A 32 8.56 5.33 -0.96
CA GLU A 32 7.61 4.24 -0.66
C GLU A 32 7.93 3.50 0.64
N GLU A 33 9.21 3.25 0.92
CA GLU A 33 9.60 2.48 2.10
C GLU A 33 9.34 3.29 3.38
N SER A 34 9.72 4.57 3.39
CA SER A 34 9.40 5.47 4.50
C SER A 34 7.89 5.65 4.67
N ALA A 35 7.14 5.79 3.57
CA ALA A 35 5.69 5.92 3.62
C ALA A 35 5.00 4.65 4.16
N ALA A 36 5.48 3.46 3.78
CA ALA A 36 4.98 2.20 4.33
C ALA A 36 5.29 2.07 5.83
N ARG A 37 6.50 2.47 6.26
CA ARG A 37 6.88 2.50 7.68
C ARG A 37 5.99 3.43 8.50
N GLU A 38 5.67 4.63 7.99
CA GLU A 38 4.73 5.53 8.67
C GLU A 38 3.37 4.87 8.92
N MET A 39 2.86 4.08 7.97
CA MET A 39 1.60 3.37 8.15
C MET A 39 1.72 2.30 9.23
N LEU A 40 2.84 1.54 9.25
CA LEU A 40 3.11 0.54 10.29
C LEU A 40 3.24 1.18 11.70
N ASP A 41 3.85 2.35 11.78
CA ASP A 41 4.00 3.11 13.03
C ASP A 41 2.66 3.63 13.56
N ARG A 42 1.66 3.81 12.68
CA ARG A 42 0.28 4.15 13.05
C ARG A 42 -0.54 2.95 13.55
N GLY A 43 0.06 1.75 13.60
CA GLY A 43 -0.56 0.55 14.15
C GLY A 43 -1.05 -0.45 13.10
N ILE A 44 -0.92 -0.15 11.81
CA ILE A 44 -1.20 -1.12 10.74
C ILE A 44 -0.16 -2.25 10.85
N SER A 45 -0.63 -3.49 10.74
CA SER A 45 0.24 -4.68 10.87
C SER A 45 0.98 -4.99 9.57
N ALA A 46 0.36 -4.72 8.42
CA ALA A 46 0.93 -4.99 7.10
C ALA A 46 0.51 -3.94 6.06
N VAL A 47 1.45 -3.57 5.19
CA VAL A 47 1.21 -2.69 4.02
C VAL A 47 1.65 -3.42 2.77
N VAL A 48 0.76 -3.58 1.79
CA VAL A 48 1.09 -4.20 0.50
C VAL A 48 0.86 -3.17 -0.61
N VAL A 49 1.95 -2.70 -1.19
CA VAL A 49 1.91 -1.72 -2.27
C VAL A 49 1.77 -2.44 -3.61
N LYS A 50 0.65 -2.22 -4.29
CA LYS A 50 0.38 -2.73 -5.63
C LYS A 50 1.18 -1.95 -6.67
N LYS A 51 1.90 -2.66 -7.55
CA LYS A 51 2.74 -2.08 -8.60
C LYS A 51 2.36 -2.55 -10.02
N GLY A 52 1.11 -3.00 -10.20
CA GLY A 52 0.60 -3.47 -11.49
C GLY A 52 1.44 -4.63 -12.04
N ALA A 53 1.88 -4.53 -13.29
CA ALA A 53 2.72 -5.53 -13.96
C ALA A 53 4.07 -5.80 -13.25
N GLN A 54 4.54 -4.90 -12.38
CA GLN A 54 5.77 -5.11 -11.59
C GLN A 54 5.52 -5.98 -10.34
N GLY A 55 4.27 -6.35 -10.06
CA GLY A 55 3.87 -7.17 -8.92
C GLY A 55 3.49 -6.33 -7.72
N ALA A 56 4.00 -6.70 -6.54
CA ALA A 56 3.70 -6.00 -5.29
C ALA A 56 4.86 -6.08 -4.30
N VAL A 57 4.87 -5.16 -3.36
CA VAL A 57 5.83 -5.18 -2.23
C VAL A 57 5.07 -5.17 -0.93
N HIS A 58 5.34 -6.18 -0.10
CA HIS A 58 4.85 -6.32 1.26
C HIS A 58 5.84 -5.71 2.24
N TYR A 59 5.30 -4.98 3.22
CA TYR A 59 6.01 -4.39 4.35
C TYR A 59 5.31 -4.80 5.64
N ASP A 60 6.09 -5.28 6.60
CA ASP A 60 5.67 -5.47 7.99
C ASP A 60 6.86 -5.16 8.93
N ARG A 61 6.68 -5.44 10.23
CA ARG A 61 7.74 -5.22 11.22
C ARG A 61 8.94 -6.17 11.08
N SER A 62 8.79 -7.29 10.38
CA SER A 62 9.88 -8.24 10.09
C SER A 62 10.71 -7.82 8.88
N GLY A 63 10.14 -7.00 7.99
CA GLY A 63 10.87 -6.35 6.92
C GLY A 63 10.05 -6.20 5.64
N ARG A 64 10.72 -6.43 4.51
CA ARG A 64 10.22 -6.15 3.17
C ARG A 64 10.34 -7.39 2.28
N ILE A 65 9.25 -7.74 1.60
CA ILE A 65 9.22 -8.83 0.61
C ILE A 65 8.69 -8.28 -0.70
N ALA A 66 9.44 -8.44 -1.79
CA ALA A 66 8.98 -8.10 -3.13
C ALA A 66 8.54 -9.37 -3.87
N SER A 67 7.37 -9.34 -4.49
CA SER A 67 6.87 -10.40 -5.36
C SER A 67 6.71 -9.87 -6.78
N PRO A 68 7.35 -10.47 -7.80
CA PRO A 68 7.24 -10.00 -9.17
C PRO A 68 5.83 -10.26 -9.72
N GLY A 69 5.41 -9.43 -10.67
CA GLY A 69 4.17 -9.65 -11.42
C GLY A 69 4.30 -10.86 -12.35
N PHE A 70 3.16 -11.49 -12.65
CA PHE A 70 3.10 -12.50 -13.70
C PHE A 70 3.19 -11.84 -15.08
N VAL A 71 3.93 -12.47 -15.99
CA VAL A 71 4.00 -12.00 -17.39
C VAL A 71 2.73 -12.43 -18.11
N VAL A 72 1.86 -11.47 -18.38
CA VAL A 72 0.57 -11.65 -19.06
C VAL A 72 0.35 -10.54 -20.08
N GLU A 73 -0.53 -10.78 -21.05
CA GLU A 73 -1.07 -9.73 -21.91
C GLU A 73 -2.24 -9.07 -21.17
N GLU A 74 -2.11 -7.76 -20.88
CA GLU A 74 -3.17 -6.99 -20.24
C GLU A 74 -4.27 -6.67 -21.27
N ILE A 75 -5.51 -7.05 -20.96
CA ILE A 75 -6.69 -6.77 -21.81
C ILE A 75 -7.53 -5.63 -21.21
N ASP A 76 -7.83 -5.71 -19.91
CA ASP A 76 -8.54 -4.69 -19.14
C ASP A 76 -8.05 -4.74 -17.69
N PRO A 77 -7.47 -3.65 -17.15
CA PRO A 77 -6.98 -3.60 -15.77
C PRO A 77 -8.09 -3.40 -14.73
N THR A 78 -9.36 -3.25 -15.15
CA THR A 78 -10.48 -3.01 -14.24
C THR A 78 -10.68 -4.19 -13.29
N GLY A 79 -10.48 -3.96 -11.98
CA GLY A 79 -10.62 -4.98 -10.94
C GLY A 79 -9.30 -5.69 -10.56
N ALA A 80 -8.18 -5.28 -11.15
CA ALA A 80 -6.84 -5.71 -10.76
C ALA A 80 -6.28 -4.96 -9.52
#